data_AF-A0A842L1S7-F1
#
_entry.id   AF-A0A842L1S7-F1
#
_cell.length_a   1.000
_cell.length_b   1.000
_cell.length_c   1.000
_cell.angle_alpha   90.00
_cell.angle_beta   90.00
_cell.angle_gamma   90.00
#
_symmetry.space_group_name_H-M   'P 1'
#
loop_
_entity.id
_entity.type
_entity.pdbx_description
1 polymer ?
#
loop_
_entity_poly.entity_id
_entity_poly.type
_entity_poly.pdbx_seq_one_letter_code
_entity_poly.pdbx_strand_id
1 'polypeptide(L)'
;MMIGIIGGGQLAKMMAQEARKLGFGIAVLDPQEKCPVCGLADVKITGSFMDGEKIRNLAEISDVLTYDIEHINVEVLKELEEEGYPVYPSPKILEIIQDKLVQMETMKKAGVPIPKFIRADRDELTEKAIEFGVPLVQKTRRGGYDGKGVAVIRTEKELDKLLPTDSMLQEFVEIEKEIAVMVARDQDGNIEVYPVVEMVFNEANILDFLVAPARIDEDIAREAQDIAVKVVEALDGVGIFGIEMFLSKDGTVLLNEVAPRPHNSGHYTIEACMTSQFEQHIRAITGLPLGNSELLVPAVMFNVLGEGYGRPKVLGMKEALRYPGVYVHIYGKPVVRPLRKMGHVTVVNKDLGKALEVAQKVKRIIKVVGDDP
;
A
#
# COMPACT_ATOMS: atom_id res chain seq x y z
N MET A 1 22.00 1.87 -15.42
CA MET A 1 20.66 2.46 -15.37
C MET A 1 20.44 3.06 -13.98
N MET A 2 19.90 4.27 -13.91
CA MET A 2 19.54 5.02 -12.72
C MET A 2 18.01 5.02 -12.56
N ILE A 3 17.52 4.62 -11.39
CA ILE A 3 16.09 4.65 -11.04
C ILE A 3 15.83 5.88 -10.18
N GLY A 4 14.96 6.77 -10.66
CA GLY A 4 14.51 7.93 -9.91
C GLY A 4 13.25 7.62 -9.12
N ILE A 5 13.29 7.81 -7.81
CA ILE A 5 12.16 7.56 -6.90
C ILE A 5 11.65 8.88 -6.32
N ILE A 6 10.38 9.19 -6.57
CA ILE A 6 9.69 10.31 -5.90
C ILE A 6 9.11 9.81 -4.58
N GLY A 7 9.58 10.40 -3.48
CA GLY A 7 9.31 9.90 -2.14
C GLY A 7 10.47 9.06 -1.62
N GLY A 8 10.96 9.42 -0.43
CA GLY A 8 12.11 8.79 0.20
C GLY A 8 11.75 7.92 1.40
N GLY A 9 10.50 7.47 1.48
CA GLY A 9 9.93 6.72 2.58
C GLY A 9 10.48 5.30 2.73
N GLN A 10 9.81 4.51 3.57
CA GLN A 10 10.24 3.12 3.81
C GLN A 10 10.08 2.23 2.56
N LEU A 11 9.11 2.54 1.69
CA LEU A 11 8.87 1.76 0.48
C LEU A 11 10.01 2.02 -0.50
N ALA A 12 10.39 3.28 -0.71
CA ALA A 12 11.58 3.66 -1.47
C ALA A 12 12.86 3.00 -0.93
N LYS A 13 13.03 2.96 0.40
CA LYS A 13 14.18 2.28 1.02
C LYS A 13 14.25 0.81 0.61
N MET A 14 13.14 0.08 0.69
CA MET A 14 13.10 -1.34 0.34
C MET A 14 13.23 -1.58 -1.16
N MET A 15 12.65 -0.71 -2.01
CA MET A 15 12.91 -0.71 -3.46
C MET A 15 14.41 -0.52 -3.76
N ALA A 16 15.05 0.45 -3.13
CA ALA A 16 16.48 0.72 -3.32
C ALA A 16 17.36 -0.47 -2.88
N GLN A 17 16.99 -1.17 -1.80
CA GLN A 17 17.73 -2.37 -1.36
C GLN A 17 17.74 -3.45 -2.45
N GLU A 18 16.60 -3.74 -3.06
CA GLU A 18 16.50 -4.75 -4.13
C GLU A 18 17.12 -4.26 -5.44
N ALA A 19 16.92 -2.99 -5.80
CA ALA A 19 17.53 -2.39 -6.99
C ALA A 19 19.07 -2.46 -6.94
N ARG A 20 19.68 -2.20 -5.78
CA ARG A 20 21.14 -2.28 -5.63
C ARG A 20 21.66 -3.71 -5.71
N LYS A 21 20.89 -4.74 -5.31
CA LYS A 21 21.28 -6.14 -5.53
C LYS A 21 21.41 -6.46 -7.02
N LEU A 22 20.56 -5.84 -7.85
CA LEU A 22 20.56 -5.98 -9.31
C LEU A 22 21.54 -5.03 -10.03
N GLY A 23 22.27 -4.18 -9.29
CA GLY A 23 23.28 -3.28 -9.84
C GLY A 23 22.76 -1.94 -10.36
N PHE A 24 21.51 -1.57 -10.05
CA PHE A 24 20.96 -0.27 -10.42
C PHE A 24 21.44 0.87 -9.49
N GLY A 25 21.59 2.06 -10.07
CA GLY A 25 21.77 3.29 -9.31
C GLY A 25 20.43 3.86 -8.83
N ILE A 26 20.43 4.62 -7.73
CA ILE A 26 19.23 5.22 -7.14
C ILE A 26 19.39 6.75 -7.05
N ALA A 27 18.43 7.47 -7.61
CA ALA A 27 18.19 8.88 -7.36
C ALA A 27 16.87 9.05 -6.58
N VAL A 28 16.81 9.98 -5.64
CA VAL A 28 15.60 10.23 -4.84
C VAL A 28 15.26 11.71 -4.74
N LEU A 29 13.97 12.02 -4.83
CA LEU A 29 13.39 13.31 -4.42
C LEU A 29 12.61 13.13 -3.10
N ASP A 30 13.01 13.84 -2.04
CA ASP A 30 12.26 13.87 -0.76
C ASP A 30 12.41 15.23 -0.04
N PRO A 31 11.39 15.72 0.66
CA PRO A 31 11.50 16.97 1.42
C PRO A 31 12.41 16.86 2.65
N GLN A 32 12.68 15.65 3.16
CA GLN A 32 13.57 15.42 4.30
C GLN A 32 14.97 15.02 3.81
N GLU A 33 15.99 15.80 4.19
CA GLU A 33 17.40 15.48 3.88
C GLU A 33 17.87 14.12 4.43
N LYS A 34 17.24 13.65 5.52
CA LYS A 34 17.54 12.38 6.20
C LYS A 34 16.36 11.41 6.11
N CYS A 35 15.80 11.30 4.92
CA CYS A 35 14.76 10.33 4.59
C CYS A 35 15.26 8.87 4.71
N PRO A 36 14.37 7.88 4.95
CA PRO A 36 14.74 6.46 5.02
C PRO A 36 15.62 5.91 3.88
N VAL A 37 15.36 6.28 2.61
CA VAL A 37 16.15 5.79 1.46
C VAL A 37 17.45 6.57 1.25
N CYS A 38 17.60 7.75 1.86
CA CYS A 38 18.70 8.69 1.59
C CYS A 38 20.09 8.09 1.86
N GLY A 39 20.21 7.05 2.69
CA GLY A 39 21.47 6.33 2.91
C GLY A 39 21.84 5.31 1.82
N LEU A 40 20.92 5.02 0.90
CA LEU A 40 21.08 4.06 -0.20
C LEU A 40 21.09 4.75 -1.57
N ALA A 41 20.74 6.03 -1.65
CA ALA A 41 20.69 6.80 -2.88
C ALA A 41 22.07 7.34 -3.28
N ASP A 42 22.40 7.24 -4.57
CA ASP A 42 23.60 7.82 -5.18
C ASP A 42 23.42 9.32 -5.42
N VAL A 43 22.19 9.76 -5.75
CA VAL A 43 21.82 11.18 -5.89
C VAL A 43 20.60 11.50 -5.02
N LYS A 44 20.63 12.66 -4.36
CA LYS A 44 19.54 13.15 -3.49
C LYS A 44 19.14 14.55 -3.90
N ILE A 45 17.85 14.74 -4.14
CA ILE A 45 17.24 16.03 -4.42
C ILE A 45 16.31 16.35 -3.24
N THR A 46 16.63 17.39 -2.49
CA THR A 46 15.75 17.84 -1.40
C THR A 46 14.70 18.80 -1.97
N GLY A 47 13.42 18.44 -1.84
CA GLY A 47 12.35 19.24 -2.41
C GLY A 47 10.96 18.68 -2.13
N SER A 48 9.94 19.51 -2.36
CA SER A 48 8.54 19.07 -2.26
C SER A 48 8.18 18.13 -3.41
N PHE A 49 7.31 17.15 -3.16
CA PHE A 49 6.70 16.32 -4.21
C PHE A 49 5.76 17.11 -5.14
N MET A 50 5.51 18.38 -4.81
CA MET A 50 4.72 19.31 -5.62
C MET A 50 5.58 20.23 -6.48
N ASP A 51 6.91 20.23 -6.29
CA ASP A 51 7.85 21.10 -6.99
C ASP A 51 8.22 20.51 -8.36
N GLY A 52 7.62 21.07 -9.41
CA GLY A 52 7.81 20.59 -10.79
C GLY A 52 9.26 20.69 -11.27
N GLU A 53 10.01 21.69 -10.84
CA GLU A 53 11.42 21.84 -11.22
C GLU A 53 12.25 20.70 -10.60
N LYS A 54 11.98 20.34 -9.34
CA LYS A 54 12.67 19.22 -8.67
C LYS A 54 12.32 17.86 -9.26
N ILE A 55 11.07 17.66 -9.66
CA ILE A 55 10.63 16.44 -10.37
C ILE A 55 11.35 16.33 -11.72
N ARG A 56 11.42 17.42 -12.50
CA ARG A 56 12.15 17.45 -13.78
C ARG A 56 13.65 17.20 -13.61
N ASN A 57 14.28 17.82 -12.61
CA ASN A 57 15.68 17.54 -12.27
C ASN A 57 15.93 16.06 -11.93
N LEU A 58 14.97 15.39 -11.27
CA LEU A 58 15.05 13.94 -11.03
C LEU A 58 14.93 13.15 -12.32
N ALA A 59 14.02 13.54 -13.22
CA ALA A 59 13.82 12.91 -14.52
C ALA A 59 15.08 12.95 -15.38
N GLU A 60 15.73 14.11 -15.46
CA GLU A 60 16.93 14.33 -16.29
C GLU A 60 18.12 13.43 -15.93
N ILE A 61 18.21 12.99 -14.67
CA ILE A 61 19.29 12.13 -14.18
C ILE A 61 18.89 10.65 -14.11
N SER A 62 17.63 10.31 -14.43
CA SER A 62 17.07 8.97 -14.27
C SER A 62 16.75 8.36 -15.63
N ASP A 63 16.99 7.07 -15.77
CA ASP A 63 16.57 6.32 -16.96
C ASP A 63 15.11 5.85 -16.85
N VAL A 64 14.60 5.71 -15.62
CA VAL A 64 13.20 5.41 -15.32
C VAL A 64 12.77 6.08 -14.01
N LEU A 65 11.56 6.62 -13.99
CA LEU A 65 10.93 7.19 -12.81
C LEU A 65 9.89 6.25 -12.20
N THR A 66 9.85 6.21 -10.88
CA THR A 66 8.79 5.58 -10.07
C THR A 66 8.51 6.43 -8.83
N TYR A 67 7.52 6.04 -8.02
CA TYR A 67 7.11 6.75 -6.82
C TYR A 67 6.72 5.81 -5.69
N ASP A 68 6.98 6.26 -4.45
CA ASP A 68 6.65 5.52 -3.23
C ASP A 68 5.44 6.09 -2.46
N ILE A 69 4.89 7.20 -2.96
CA ILE A 69 3.77 7.96 -2.40
C ILE A 69 2.80 8.40 -3.51
N GLU A 70 1.51 8.49 -3.20
CA GLU A 70 0.52 8.94 -4.20
C GLU A 70 0.35 10.46 -4.29
N HIS A 71 0.69 11.22 -3.24
CA HIS A 71 0.50 12.67 -3.22
C HIS A 71 1.66 13.42 -3.90
N ILE A 72 1.63 13.44 -5.23
CA ILE A 72 2.64 14.01 -6.13
C ILE A 72 1.95 14.94 -7.13
N ASN A 73 2.67 15.94 -7.65
CA ASN A 73 2.22 16.75 -8.78
C ASN A 73 2.13 15.89 -10.05
N VAL A 74 0.96 15.31 -10.27
CA VAL A 74 0.67 14.40 -11.38
C VAL A 74 0.76 15.08 -12.75
N GLU A 75 0.47 16.37 -12.85
CA GLU A 75 0.53 17.10 -14.13
C GLU A 75 1.96 17.16 -14.67
N VAL A 76 2.95 17.43 -13.81
CA VAL A 76 4.36 17.43 -14.22
C VAL A 76 4.80 16.04 -14.67
N LEU A 77 4.30 14.97 -14.05
CA LEU A 77 4.60 13.62 -14.47
C LEU A 77 3.97 13.28 -15.84
N LYS A 78 2.76 13.78 -16.11
CA LYS A 78 2.11 13.64 -17.42
C LYS A 78 2.91 14.37 -18.51
N GLU A 79 3.35 15.59 -18.24
CA GLU A 79 4.24 16.35 -19.16
C GLU A 79 5.54 15.56 -19.45
N LEU A 80 6.17 15.00 -18.42
CA LEU A 80 7.37 14.17 -18.58
C LEU A 80 7.10 12.89 -19.40
N GLU A 81 5.98 12.22 -19.17
CA GLU A 81 5.57 11.05 -19.95
C GLU A 81 5.38 11.42 -21.44
N GLU A 82 4.75 12.58 -21.72
CA GLU A 82 4.59 13.11 -23.09
C GLU A 82 5.92 13.51 -23.75
N GLU A 83 6.88 13.98 -22.96
CA GLU A 83 8.26 14.27 -23.40
C GLU A 83 9.10 13.00 -23.64
N GLY A 84 8.58 11.82 -23.29
CA GLY A 84 9.20 10.52 -23.53
C GLY A 84 10.00 9.94 -22.36
N TYR A 85 9.92 10.54 -21.16
CA TYR A 85 10.52 9.95 -19.96
C TYR A 85 9.71 8.73 -19.50
N PRO A 86 10.34 7.58 -19.22
CA PRO A 86 9.63 6.42 -18.69
C PRO A 86 9.18 6.68 -17.24
N VAL A 87 7.87 6.68 -17.00
CA VAL A 87 7.27 6.84 -15.66
C VAL A 87 6.37 5.65 -15.36
N TYR A 88 6.72 4.87 -14.34
CA TYR A 88 5.97 3.67 -13.96
C TYR A 88 5.64 3.61 -12.46
N PRO A 89 4.39 3.32 -12.09
CA PRO A 89 3.22 3.24 -12.98
C PRO A 89 2.90 4.57 -13.68
N SER A 90 2.11 4.52 -14.75
CA SER A 90 1.79 5.72 -15.55
C SER A 90 1.11 6.79 -14.69
N PRO A 91 1.41 8.09 -14.89
CA PRO A 91 0.75 9.20 -14.21
C PRO A 91 -0.78 9.21 -14.40
N LYS A 92 -1.28 8.67 -15.52
CA LYS A 92 -2.72 8.48 -15.77
C LYS A 92 -3.36 7.56 -14.72
N ILE A 93 -2.65 6.52 -14.31
CA ILE A 93 -3.10 5.61 -13.25
C ILE A 93 -3.14 6.37 -11.92
N LEU A 94 -2.10 7.14 -11.62
CA LEU A 94 -2.06 7.94 -10.40
C LEU A 94 -3.24 8.93 -10.33
N GLU A 95 -3.58 9.58 -11.45
CA GLU A 95 -4.74 10.47 -11.56
C GLU A 95 -6.07 9.74 -11.26
N ILE A 96 -6.25 8.52 -11.77
CA ILE A 96 -7.41 7.67 -11.50
C ILE A 96 -7.49 7.30 -10.02
N ILE A 97 -6.39 6.84 -9.43
CA ILE A 97 -6.36 6.34 -8.05
C ILE A 97 -6.49 7.47 -7.01
N GLN A 98 -5.97 8.66 -7.30
CA GLN A 98 -6.07 9.81 -6.39
C GLN A 98 -7.51 10.25 -6.11
N ASP A 99 -8.47 9.87 -6.96
CA ASP A 99 -9.89 10.20 -6.82
C ASP A 99 -10.75 8.94 -6.68
N LYS A 100 -11.22 8.67 -5.46
CA LYS A 100 -11.95 7.43 -5.13
C LYS A 100 -13.21 7.22 -5.99
N LEU A 101 -13.87 8.29 -6.43
CA LEU A 101 -15.02 8.17 -7.32
C LEU A 101 -14.58 7.71 -8.71
N VAL A 102 -13.55 8.34 -9.28
CA VAL A 102 -13.01 7.99 -10.61
C VAL A 102 -12.44 6.58 -10.62
N GLN A 103 -11.74 6.18 -9.56
CA GLN A 103 -11.29 4.80 -9.36
C GLN A 103 -12.48 3.83 -9.44
N MET A 104 -13.52 4.05 -8.64
CA MET A 104 -14.68 3.15 -8.60
C MET A 104 -15.45 3.12 -9.92
N GLU A 105 -15.59 4.26 -10.62
CA GLU A 105 -16.19 4.31 -11.95
C GLU A 105 -15.37 3.53 -12.99
N THR A 106 -14.05 3.61 -12.93
CA THR A 106 -13.13 2.87 -13.81
C THR A 106 -13.27 1.37 -13.57
N MET A 107 -13.25 0.95 -12.31
CA MET A 107 -13.41 -0.46 -11.91
C MET A 107 -14.80 -0.99 -12.29
N LYS A 108 -15.86 -0.18 -12.13
CA LYS A 108 -17.22 -0.52 -12.55
C LYS A 108 -17.30 -0.78 -14.06
N LYS A 109 -16.69 0.10 -14.88
CA LYS A 109 -16.66 -0.04 -16.34
C LYS A 109 -15.90 -1.31 -16.78
N ALA A 110 -14.86 -1.68 -16.05
CA ALA A 110 -14.14 -2.93 -16.25
C ALA A 110 -14.93 -4.17 -15.79
N GLY A 111 -16.03 -3.99 -15.04
CA GLY A 111 -16.79 -5.10 -14.46
C GLY A 111 -16.08 -5.77 -13.28
N VAL A 112 -15.22 -5.04 -12.57
CA VAL A 112 -14.64 -5.49 -11.31
C VAL A 112 -15.74 -5.47 -10.22
N PRO A 113 -15.90 -6.55 -9.43
CA PRO A 113 -16.83 -6.55 -8.30
C PRO A 113 -16.45 -5.45 -7.30
N ILE A 114 -17.38 -4.53 -7.06
CA ILE A 114 -17.22 -3.39 -6.16
C ILE A 114 -18.54 -3.17 -5.40
N PRO A 115 -18.50 -2.60 -4.18
CA PRO A 115 -19.72 -2.22 -3.50
C PRO A 115 -20.44 -1.11 -4.27
N LYS A 116 -21.77 -1.12 -4.28
CA LYS A 116 -22.61 -0.07 -4.87
C LYS A 116 -22.21 1.30 -4.32
N PHE A 117 -22.15 2.28 -5.20
CA PHE A 117 -21.77 3.63 -4.84
C PHE A 117 -22.51 4.68 -5.68
N ILE A 118 -22.60 5.89 -5.13
CA ILE A 118 -23.07 7.10 -5.82
C ILE A 118 -22.15 8.27 -5.52
N ARG A 119 -22.09 9.23 -6.44
CA ARG A 119 -21.52 10.57 -6.18
C ARG A 119 -22.44 11.32 -5.22
N ALA A 120 -21.84 12.01 -4.26
CA ALA A 120 -22.54 12.92 -3.36
C ALA A 120 -21.60 14.07 -3.02
N ASP A 121 -21.69 15.16 -3.78
CA ASP A 121 -20.88 16.34 -3.53
C ASP A 121 -21.38 17.11 -2.31
N ARG A 122 -20.55 18.02 -1.77
CA ARG A 122 -20.80 18.70 -0.50
C ARG A 122 -22.20 19.30 -0.38
N ASP A 123 -22.70 19.93 -1.45
CA ASP A 123 -23.94 20.71 -1.43
C ASP A 123 -25.21 19.84 -1.45
N GLU A 124 -25.11 18.59 -1.93
CA GLU A 124 -26.22 17.63 -2.04
C GLU A 124 -26.05 16.42 -1.10
N LEU A 125 -24.99 16.40 -0.30
CA LEU A 125 -24.53 15.24 0.46
C LEU A 125 -25.61 14.62 1.36
N THR A 126 -26.29 15.43 2.17
CA THR A 126 -27.31 14.95 3.11
C THR A 126 -28.54 14.42 2.38
N GLU A 127 -28.98 15.09 1.32
CA GLU A 127 -30.11 14.64 0.49
C GLU A 127 -29.79 13.30 -0.16
N LYS A 128 -28.60 13.19 -0.78
CA LYS A 128 -28.11 11.94 -1.38
C LYS A 128 -27.97 10.81 -0.37
N ALA A 129 -27.54 11.10 0.86
CA ALA A 129 -27.44 10.11 1.92
C ALA A 129 -28.81 9.55 2.34
N ILE A 130 -29.83 10.42 2.41
CA ILE A 130 -31.21 10.00 2.69
C ILE A 130 -31.77 9.16 1.53
N GLU A 131 -31.54 9.58 0.29
CA GLU A 131 -31.97 8.85 -0.91
C GLU A 131 -31.30 7.46 -1.01
N PHE A 132 -30.01 7.37 -0.71
CA PHE A 132 -29.24 6.13 -0.77
C PHE A 132 -29.63 5.14 0.33
N GLY A 133 -30.00 5.64 1.51
CA GLY A 133 -30.38 4.83 2.66
C GLY A 133 -29.20 4.38 3.53
N VAL A 134 -29.49 4.05 4.79
CA VAL A 134 -28.52 3.58 5.79
C VAL A 134 -28.69 2.07 6.06
N PRO A 135 -27.63 1.34 6.46
CA PRO A 135 -26.27 1.81 6.72
C PRO A 135 -25.47 2.12 5.45
N LEU A 136 -24.65 3.16 5.50
CA LEU A 136 -23.77 3.57 4.41
C LEU A 136 -22.37 3.95 4.90
N VAL A 137 -21.43 4.03 3.96
CA VAL A 137 -20.07 4.53 4.18
C VAL A 137 -19.83 5.73 3.26
N GLN A 138 -19.56 6.89 3.82
CA GLN A 138 -19.07 8.05 3.09
C GLN A 138 -17.55 7.95 2.96
N LYS A 139 -17.02 8.19 1.76
CA LYS A 139 -15.59 8.33 1.48
C LYS A 139 -15.35 9.68 0.80
N THR A 140 -14.42 10.48 1.30
CA THR A 140 -13.98 11.70 0.59
C THR A 140 -13.33 11.32 -0.73
N ARG A 141 -13.51 12.13 -1.76
CA ARG A 141 -12.96 11.82 -3.09
C ARG A 141 -11.44 11.75 -3.10
N ARG A 142 -10.78 12.68 -2.42
CA ARG A 142 -9.31 12.79 -2.40
C ARG A 142 -8.79 12.91 -0.97
N GLY A 143 -7.51 12.57 -0.78
CA GLY A 143 -6.76 12.81 0.46
C GLY A 143 -7.14 11.94 1.66
N GLY A 144 -8.02 10.95 1.49
CA GLY A 144 -8.31 9.95 2.51
C GLY A 144 -7.20 8.91 2.61
N TYR A 145 -6.79 8.55 3.82
CA TYR A 145 -5.79 7.51 4.10
C TYR A 145 -5.93 7.03 5.56
N ASP A 146 -5.61 5.76 5.84
CA ASP A 146 -5.65 5.16 7.19
C ASP A 146 -6.96 5.52 7.95
N GLY A 147 -8.12 5.41 7.28
CA GLY A 147 -9.45 5.73 7.83
C GLY A 147 -9.83 7.23 7.86
N LYS A 148 -8.90 8.15 7.59
CA LYS A 148 -9.24 9.57 7.40
C LYS A 148 -10.05 9.74 6.12
N GLY A 149 -11.05 10.61 6.17
CA GLY A 149 -11.96 10.82 5.06
C GLY A 149 -13.00 9.71 4.91
N VAL A 150 -13.19 8.85 5.92
CA VAL A 150 -14.24 7.83 5.95
C VAL A 150 -15.19 8.13 7.10
N ALA A 151 -16.50 8.11 6.83
CA ALA A 151 -17.53 8.17 7.87
C ALA A 151 -18.53 7.03 7.67
N VAL A 152 -18.76 6.25 8.73
CA VAL A 152 -19.74 5.15 8.73
C VAL A 152 -21.02 5.65 9.37
N ILE A 153 -22.12 5.61 8.63
CA ILE A 153 -23.44 6.09 9.06
C ILE A 153 -24.33 4.86 9.21
N ARG A 154 -24.65 4.47 10.45
CA ARG A 154 -25.43 3.25 10.70
C ARG A 154 -26.93 3.49 10.73
N THR A 155 -27.35 4.69 11.09
CA THR A 155 -28.77 5.06 11.22
C THR A 155 -28.98 6.49 10.76
N GLU A 156 -30.22 6.86 10.43
CA GLU A 156 -30.58 8.23 10.00
C GLU A 156 -30.26 9.29 11.07
N LYS A 157 -30.19 8.89 12.35
CA LYS A 157 -29.83 9.78 13.46
C LYS A 157 -28.35 10.18 13.47
N GLU A 158 -27.53 9.54 12.63
CA GLU A 158 -26.08 9.77 12.55
C GLU A 158 -25.69 10.58 11.30
N LEU A 159 -26.65 11.11 10.54
CA LEU A 159 -26.36 11.91 9.33
C LEU A 159 -25.55 13.17 9.63
N ASP A 160 -25.55 13.65 10.87
CA ASP A 160 -24.69 14.75 11.34
C ASP A 160 -23.20 14.40 11.35
N LYS A 161 -22.84 13.11 11.29
CA LYS A 161 -21.44 12.64 11.17
C LYS A 161 -20.88 12.76 9.76
N LEU A 162 -21.70 13.10 8.77
CA LEU A 162 -21.27 13.28 7.39
C LEU A 162 -20.20 14.38 7.31
N LEU A 163 -19.11 14.09 6.59
CA LEU A 163 -18.02 15.03 6.36
C LEU A 163 -18.45 16.05 5.30
N PRO A 164 -18.43 17.38 5.58
CA PRO A 164 -18.94 18.40 4.66
C PRO A 164 -17.96 18.67 3.51
N THR A 165 -17.79 17.71 2.61
CA THR A 165 -16.84 17.75 1.48
C THR A 165 -17.29 16.85 0.34
N ASP A 166 -16.71 17.04 -0.84
CA ASP A 166 -17.03 16.24 -2.02
C ASP A 166 -16.66 14.78 -1.81
N SER A 167 -17.65 13.91 -1.97
CA SER A 167 -17.59 12.55 -1.50
C SER A 167 -18.27 11.57 -2.45
N MET A 168 -18.06 10.31 -2.14
CA MET A 168 -18.82 9.19 -2.66
C MET A 168 -19.51 8.51 -1.47
N LEU A 169 -20.76 8.12 -1.65
CA LEU A 169 -21.46 7.24 -0.71
C LEU A 169 -21.40 5.83 -1.24
N GLN A 170 -21.11 4.87 -0.37
CA GLN A 170 -20.94 3.47 -0.70
C GLN A 170 -21.85 2.63 0.22
N GLU A 171 -22.36 1.52 -0.30
CA GLU A 171 -23.12 0.57 0.52
C GLU A 171 -22.24 0.04 1.65
N PHE A 172 -22.85 -0.17 2.81
CA PHE A 172 -22.16 -0.78 3.94
C PHE A 172 -22.03 -2.29 3.69
N VAL A 173 -20.79 -2.75 3.47
CA VAL A 173 -20.49 -4.17 3.30
C VAL A 173 -20.44 -4.85 4.67
N GLU A 174 -21.14 -5.97 4.83
CA GLU A 174 -20.97 -6.84 6.00
C GLU A 174 -19.71 -7.69 5.84
N ILE A 175 -18.58 -7.14 6.27
CA ILE A 175 -17.26 -7.74 6.10
C ILE A 175 -17.09 -8.97 7.01
N GLU A 176 -16.74 -10.11 6.42
CA GLU A 176 -16.24 -11.32 7.09
C GLU A 176 -14.72 -11.18 7.32
N LYS A 177 -13.97 -10.83 6.27
CA LYS A 177 -12.52 -10.62 6.29
C LYS A 177 -12.12 -9.48 5.36
N GLU A 178 -11.08 -8.76 5.75
CA GLU A 178 -10.35 -7.90 4.84
C GLU A 178 -9.16 -8.68 4.28
N ILE A 179 -9.00 -8.68 2.96
CA ILE A 179 -7.95 -9.42 2.27
C ILE A 179 -7.22 -8.50 1.30
N ALA A 180 -5.98 -8.86 0.95
CA ALA A 180 -5.24 -8.15 -0.08
C ALA A 180 -4.49 -9.11 -1.00
N VAL A 181 -4.24 -8.67 -2.21
CA VAL A 181 -3.42 -9.35 -3.20
C VAL A 181 -2.42 -8.36 -3.76
N MET A 182 -1.14 -8.77 -3.84
CA MET A 182 -0.17 -8.04 -4.65
C MET A 182 -0.21 -8.60 -6.06
N VAL A 183 -0.25 -7.74 -7.07
CA VAL A 183 -0.17 -8.14 -8.47
C VAL A 183 0.84 -7.26 -9.18
N ALA A 184 1.75 -7.87 -9.93
CA ALA A 184 2.71 -7.17 -10.76
C ALA A 184 2.39 -7.39 -12.24
N ARG A 185 2.59 -6.36 -13.04
CA ARG A 185 2.53 -6.43 -14.50
C ARG A 185 3.74 -5.71 -15.07
N ASP A 186 4.45 -6.34 -16.00
CA ASP A 186 5.62 -5.74 -16.67
C ASP A 186 5.24 -4.97 -17.94
N GLN A 187 6.24 -4.40 -18.60
CA GLN A 187 6.09 -3.60 -19.82
C GLN A 187 5.61 -4.42 -21.03
N ASP A 188 5.83 -5.74 -21.03
CA ASP A 188 5.40 -6.66 -22.08
C ASP A 188 3.99 -7.23 -21.80
N GLY A 189 3.41 -6.89 -20.64
CA GLY A 189 2.10 -7.33 -20.22
C GLY A 189 2.07 -8.69 -19.52
N ASN A 190 3.22 -9.27 -19.16
CA ASN A 190 3.26 -10.46 -18.31
C ASN A 190 2.79 -10.09 -16.90
N ILE A 191 2.10 -11.01 -16.24
CA ILE A 191 1.49 -10.78 -14.93
C ILE A 191 1.95 -11.86 -13.94
N GLU A 192 2.29 -11.43 -12.73
CA GLU A 192 2.59 -12.29 -11.60
C GLU A 192 1.72 -11.90 -10.40
N VAL A 193 1.02 -12.88 -9.83
CA VAL A 193 0.03 -12.66 -8.77
C VAL A 193 0.52 -13.35 -7.50
N TYR A 194 0.55 -12.60 -6.40
CA TYR A 194 0.98 -13.13 -5.12
C TYR A 194 -0.15 -13.89 -4.41
N PRO A 195 0.19 -14.74 -3.42
CA PRO A 195 -0.78 -15.32 -2.50
C PRO A 195 -1.65 -14.25 -1.83
N VAL A 196 -2.94 -14.57 -1.67
CA VAL A 196 -3.88 -13.74 -0.91
C VAL A 196 -3.47 -13.69 0.55
N VAL A 197 -3.55 -12.51 1.16
CA VAL A 197 -3.29 -12.31 2.58
C VAL A 197 -4.51 -11.80 3.31
N GLU A 198 -4.66 -12.21 4.56
CA GLU A 198 -5.72 -11.73 5.45
C GLU A 198 -5.18 -10.57 6.31
N MET A 199 -5.91 -9.47 6.33
CA MET A 199 -5.64 -8.29 7.15
C MET A 199 -6.53 -8.34 8.38
N VAL A 200 -5.94 -8.62 9.53
CA VAL A 200 -6.63 -8.70 10.82
C VAL A 200 -6.50 -7.35 11.52
N PHE A 201 -7.62 -6.68 11.77
CA PHE A 201 -7.67 -5.39 12.45
C PHE A 201 -8.05 -5.55 13.92
N ASN A 202 -7.51 -4.67 14.77
CA ASN A 202 -7.92 -4.59 16.18
C ASN A 202 -9.17 -3.69 16.35
N GLU A 203 -9.67 -3.58 17.58
CA GLU A 203 -10.86 -2.77 17.93
C GLU A 203 -10.74 -1.27 17.57
N ALA A 204 -9.52 -0.78 17.36
CA ALA A 204 -9.25 0.60 16.93
C ALA A 204 -9.14 0.75 15.40
N ASN A 205 -9.50 -0.28 14.62
CA ASN A 205 -9.34 -0.36 13.17
C ASN A 205 -7.88 -0.13 12.70
N ILE A 206 -6.92 -0.57 13.51
CA ILE A 206 -5.50 -0.57 13.13
C ILE A 206 -5.11 -2.00 12.79
N LEU A 207 -4.39 -2.18 11.69
CA LEU A 207 -3.86 -3.48 11.27
C LEU A 207 -3.06 -4.11 12.42
N ASP A 208 -3.58 -5.21 12.95
CA ASP A 208 -3.00 -5.97 14.04
C ASP A 208 -1.98 -6.98 13.50
N PHE A 209 -2.43 -7.83 12.58
CA PHE A 209 -1.62 -8.82 11.88
C PHE A 209 -2.02 -8.91 10.43
N LEU A 210 -1.05 -9.27 9.61
CA LEU A 210 -1.25 -9.74 8.25
C LEU A 210 -0.81 -11.19 8.17
N VAL A 211 -1.68 -12.04 7.63
CA VAL A 211 -1.52 -13.50 7.63
C VAL A 211 -1.42 -14.00 6.19
N ALA A 212 -0.34 -14.71 5.88
CA ALA A 212 -0.07 -15.30 4.57
C ALA A 212 0.15 -16.83 4.71
N PRO A 213 -0.61 -17.68 4.00
CA PRO A 213 -1.76 -17.32 3.17
C PRO A 213 -2.95 -16.86 4.02
N ALA A 214 -3.91 -16.18 3.39
CA ALA A 214 -5.21 -15.88 3.99
C ALA A 214 -5.91 -17.16 4.45
N ARG A 215 -6.62 -17.11 5.59
CA ARG A 215 -7.40 -18.24 6.11
C ARG A 215 -8.80 -18.24 5.49
N ILE A 216 -8.85 -18.52 4.20
CA ILE A 216 -10.04 -18.56 3.35
C ILE A 216 -10.01 -19.81 2.46
N ASP A 217 -11.15 -20.17 1.89
CA ASP A 217 -11.23 -21.28 0.95
C ASP A 217 -10.46 -20.97 -0.34
N GLU A 218 -9.94 -22.02 -0.98
CA GLU A 218 -9.07 -21.90 -2.16
C GLU A 218 -9.78 -21.23 -3.34
N ASP A 219 -11.08 -21.49 -3.52
CA ASP A 219 -11.87 -20.88 -4.59
C ASP A 219 -12.03 -19.37 -4.39
N ILE A 220 -12.23 -18.90 -3.14
CA ILE A 220 -12.27 -17.48 -2.80
C ILE A 220 -10.89 -16.83 -3.02
N ALA A 221 -9.82 -17.55 -2.69
CA ALA A 221 -8.47 -17.06 -2.92
C ALA A 221 -8.19 -16.87 -4.42
N ARG A 222 -8.61 -17.82 -5.26
CA ARG A 222 -8.51 -17.71 -6.73
C ARG A 222 -9.35 -16.56 -7.27
N GLU A 223 -10.59 -16.41 -6.81
CA GLU A 223 -11.45 -15.27 -7.19
C GLU A 223 -10.80 -13.92 -6.86
N ALA A 224 -10.22 -13.78 -5.67
CA ALA A 224 -9.51 -12.56 -5.27
C ALA A 224 -8.27 -12.29 -6.16
N GLN A 225 -7.56 -13.34 -6.57
CA GLN A 225 -6.44 -13.23 -7.51
C GLN A 225 -6.90 -12.81 -8.91
N ASP A 226 -7.99 -13.40 -9.42
CA ASP A 226 -8.58 -13.05 -10.71
C ASP A 226 -9.06 -11.58 -10.73
N ILE A 227 -9.67 -11.12 -9.63
CA ILE A 227 -10.04 -9.71 -9.45
C ILE A 227 -8.79 -8.82 -9.53
N ALA A 228 -7.70 -9.19 -8.86
CA ALA A 228 -6.46 -8.40 -8.88
C ALA A 228 -5.86 -8.30 -10.29
N VAL A 229 -5.84 -9.41 -11.05
CA VAL A 229 -5.43 -9.42 -12.47
C VAL A 229 -6.29 -8.45 -13.29
N LYS A 230 -7.61 -8.57 -13.16
CA LYS A 230 -8.56 -7.72 -13.88
C LYS A 230 -8.40 -6.24 -13.57
N VAL A 231 -8.09 -5.90 -12.32
CA VAL A 231 -7.82 -4.51 -11.91
C VAL A 231 -6.57 -3.97 -12.58
N VAL A 232 -5.45 -4.71 -12.57
CA VAL A 232 -4.20 -4.21 -13.17
C VAL A 232 -4.29 -4.12 -14.70
N GLU A 233 -5.00 -5.05 -15.35
CA GLU A 233 -5.28 -4.99 -16.79
C GLU A 233 -6.17 -3.80 -17.15
N ALA A 234 -7.21 -3.52 -16.36
CA ALA A 234 -8.10 -2.38 -16.59
C ALA A 234 -7.39 -1.02 -16.46
N LEU A 235 -6.33 -0.97 -15.66
CA LEU A 235 -5.47 0.21 -15.50
C LEU A 235 -4.34 0.26 -16.53
N ASP A 236 -4.15 -0.79 -17.34
CA ASP A 236 -2.95 -1.01 -18.15
C ASP A 236 -1.66 -0.78 -17.35
N GLY A 237 -1.64 -1.31 -16.13
CA GLY A 237 -0.60 -1.06 -15.15
C GLY A 237 0.75 -1.65 -15.53
N VAL A 238 1.83 -0.91 -15.24
CA VAL A 238 3.21 -1.41 -15.22
C VAL A 238 3.80 -1.12 -13.85
N GLY A 239 4.35 -2.14 -13.20
CA GLY A 239 4.82 -2.07 -11.83
C GLY A 239 4.12 -3.09 -10.93
N ILE A 240 3.99 -2.78 -9.64
CA ILE A 240 3.30 -3.63 -8.67
C ILE A 240 2.18 -2.86 -7.99
N PHE A 241 1.08 -3.55 -7.72
CA PHE A 241 -0.16 -2.98 -7.22
C PHE A 241 -0.63 -3.76 -5.99
N GLY A 242 -0.99 -3.04 -4.92
CA GLY A 242 -1.71 -3.60 -3.79
C GLY A 242 -3.21 -3.48 -4.01
N ILE A 243 -3.90 -4.61 -4.08
CA ILE A 243 -5.35 -4.67 -4.29
C ILE A 243 -6.00 -5.08 -2.96
N GLU A 244 -6.69 -4.14 -2.31
CA GLU A 244 -7.42 -4.41 -1.07
C GLU A 244 -8.87 -4.73 -1.38
N MET A 245 -9.37 -5.80 -0.77
CA MET A 245 -10.72 -6.33 -0.99
C MET A 245 -11.39 -6.68 0.33
N PHE A 246 -12.72 -6.66 0.30
CA PHE A 246 -13.56 -7.23 1.34
C PHE A 246 -14.08 -8.59 0.89
N LEU A 247 -13.94 -9.59 1.76
CA LEU A 247 -14.76 -10.79 1.72
C LEU A 247 -15.98 -10.52 2.60
N SER A 248 -17.18 -10.49 2.02
CA SER A 248 -18.43 -10.33 2.77
C SER A 248 -18.89 -11.65 3.39
N LYS A 249 -19.78 -11.57 4.38
CA LYS A 249 -20.39 -12.74 5.06
C LYS A 249 -21.18 -13.67 4.15
N ASP A 250 -21.62 -13.18 3.00
CA ASP A 250 -22.30 -13.99 1.98
C ASP A 250 -21.33 -14.68 1.00
N GLY A 251 -20.02 -14.48 1.18
CA GLY A 251 -18.96 -15.10 0.38
C GLY A 251 -18.50 -14.28 -0.83
N THR A 252 -19.00 -13.06 -1.03
CA THR A 252 -18.61 -12.21 -2.17
C THR A 252 -17.27 -11.50 -1.93
N VAL A 253 -16.39 -11.48 -2.94
CA VAL A 253 -15.17 -10.67 -2.92
C VAL A 253 -15.41 -9.33 -3.63
N LEU A 254 -15.17 -8.22 -2.93
CA LEU A 254 -15.43 -6.86 -3.42
C LEU A 254 -14.18 -5.99 -3.30
N LEU A 255 -13.79 -5.31 -4.38
CA LEU A 255 -12.69 -4.36 -4.36
C LEU A 255 -13.01 -3.16 -3.45
N ASN A 256 -12.08 -2.84 -2.55
CA ASN A 256 -12.13 -1.67 -1.67
C ASN A 256 -11.21 -0.54 -2.15
N GLU A 257 -9.95 -0.85 -2.44
CA GLU A 257 -8.92 0.15 -2.74
C GLU A 257 -7.79 -0.44 -3.58
N VAL A 258 -7.11 0.41 -4.35
CA VAL A 258 -5.98 0.05 -5.22
C VAL A 258 -4.83 0.99 -4.90
N ALA A 259 -3.64 0.43 -4.64
CA ALA A 259 -2.42 1.18 -4.43
C ALA A 259 -1.43 0.88 -5.56
N PRO A 260 -1.12 1.84 -6.47
CA PRO A 260 -0.24 1.63 -7.62
C PRO A 260 1.24 1.77 -7.22
N ARG A 261 1.65 0.97 -6.24
CA ARG A 261 3.00 0.93 -5.66
C ARG A 261 3.15 -0.32 -4.79
N PRO A 262 4.38 -0.67 -4.36
CA PRO A 262 4.56 -1.59 -3.25
C PRO A 262 3.67 -1.20 -2.06
N HIS A 263 3.07 -2.20 -1.42
CA HIS A 263 2.07 -2.02 -0.39
C HIS A 263 2.51 -2.63 0.94
N ASN A 264 2.00 -2.10 2.06
CA ASN A 264 2.30 -2.65 3.38
C ASN A 264 1.84 -4.11 3.49
N SER A 265 0.73 -4.44 2.81
CA SER A 265 0.20 -5.79 2.79
C SER A 265 1.11 -6.80 2.06
N GLY A 266 2.07 -6.33 1.27
CA GLY A 266 3.04 -7.18 0.59
C GLY A 266 4.34 -7.39 1.35
N HIS A 267 4.57 -6.82 2.55
CA HIS A 267 5.89 -6.90 3.20
C HIS A 267 6.28 -8.32 3.60
N TYR A 268 5.31 -9.22 3.81
CA TYR A 268 5.58 -10.63 4.06
C TYR A 268 6.41 -11.28 2.93
N THR A 269 6.24 -10.81 1.69
CA THR A 269 6.92 -11.36 0.50
C THR A 269 8.44 -11.29 0.60
N ILE A 270 9.00 -10.39 1.42
CA ILE A 270 10.45 -10.29 1.64
C ILE A 270 11.02 -11.60 2.19
N GLU A 271 10.29 -12.23 3.13
CA GLU A 271 10.79 -13.40 3.88
C GLU A 271 10.10 -14.70 3.49
N ALA A 272 8.97 -14.62 2.81
CA ALA A 272 8.07 -15.75 2.62
C ALA A 272 7.83 -16.11 1.15
N CYS A 273 8.19 -15.25 0.20
CA CYS A 273 8.01 -15.51 -1.23
C CYS A 273 9.35 -15.68 -1.95
N MET A 274 9.31 -16.34 -3.11
CA MET A 274 10.48 -16.49 -3.99
C MET A 274 11.06 -15.14 -4.43
N THR A 275 10.19 -14.19 -4.79
CA THR A 275 10.57 -12.83 -5.18
C THR A 275 9.81 -11.83 -4.31
N SER A 276 10.51 -10.89 -3.67
CA SER A 276 9.85 -9.86 -2.88
C SER A 276 9.08 -8.89 -3.79
N GLN A 277 8.01 -8.28 -3.27
CA GLN A 277 7.24 -7.25 -4.00
C GLN A 277 8.14 -6.09 -4.51
N PHE A 278 9.24 -5.82 -3.82
CA PHE A 278 10.14 -4.72 -4.13
C PHE A 278 11.03 -5.08 -5.31
N GLU A 279 11.64 -6.27 -5.30
CA GLU A 279 12.39 -6.78 -6.46
C GLU A 279 11.47 -6.93 -7.67
N GLN A 280 10.25 -7.42 -7.45
CA GLN A 280 9.25 -7.56 -8.51
C GLN A 280 8.88 -6.22 -9.15
N HIS A 281 8.70 -5.17 -8.34
CA HIS A 281 8.47 -3.83 -8.85
C HIS A 281 9.65 -3.33 -9.69
N ILE A 282 10.88 -3.50 -9.18
CA ILE A 282 12.08 -3.10 -9.91
C ILE A 282 12.18 -3.83 -11.25
N ARG A 283 11.94 -5.15 -11.28
CA ARG A 283 11.95 -5.93 -12.52
C ARG A 283 10.93 -5.39 -13.53
N ALA A 284 9.68 -5.19 -13.08
CA ALA A 284 8.59 -4.69 -13.90
C ALA A 284 8.90 -3.33 -14.55
N ILE A 285 9.44 -2.37 -13.79
CA ILE A 285 9.71 -1.01 -14.30
C ILE A 285 11.01 -0.90 -15.10
N THR A 286 11.91 -1.88 -15.01
CA THR A 286 13.21 -1.88 -15.72
C THR A 286 13.26 -2.83 -16.93
N GLY A 287 12.13 -3.47 -17.27
CA GLY A 287 12.03 -4.39 -18.40
C GLY A 287 12.72 -5.74 -18.19
N LEU A 288 12.96 -6.13 -16.93
CA LEU A 288 13.45 -7.47 -16.61
C LEU A 288 12.27 -8.45 -16.47
N PRO A 289 12.47 -9.74 -16.76
CA PRO A 289 11.44 -10.74 -16.52
C PRO A 289 10.99 -10.77 -15.05
N LEU A 290 9.68 -10.82 -14.85
CA LEU A 290 9.08 -11.00 -13.54
C LEU A 290 9.61 -12.27 -12.86
N GLY A 291 9.75 -12.21 -11.53
CA GLY A 291 10.13 -13.34 -10.72
C GLY A 291 8.90 -14.12 -10.23
N ASN A 292 9.12 -15.38 -9.86
CA ASN A 292 8.09 -16.24 -9.29
C ASN A 292 7.58 -15.65 -7.94
N SER A 293 6.27 -15.57 -7.76
CA SER A 293 5.58 -15.05 -6.58
C SER A 293 5.26 -16.10 -5.49
N GLU A 294 5.65 -17.36 -5.72
CA GLU A 294 5.33 -18.53 -4.88
C GLU A 294 5.61 -18.32 -3.40
N LEU A 295 4.65 -18.72 -2.55
CA LEU A 295 4.80 -18.75 -1.10
C LEU A 295 5.64 -19.97 -0.68
N LEU A 296 6.83 -19.71 -0.17
CA LEU A 296 7.76 -20.74 0.29
C LEU A 296 7.42 -21.25 1.70
N VAL A 297 6.88 -20.37 2.55
CA VAL A 297 6.57 -20.67 3.94
C VAL A 297 5.46 -19.75 4.45
N PRO A 298 4.52 -20.25 5.27
CA PRO A 298 3.54 -19.39 5.92
C PRO A 298 4.18 -18.29 6.77
N ALA A 299 3.56 -17.11 6.78
CA ALA A 299 4.09 -15.93 7.43
C ALA A 299 3.01 -15.10 8.12
N VAL A 300 3.39 -14.48 9.24
CA VAL A 300 2.60 -13.47 9.93
C VAL A 300 3.42 -12.20 10.05
N MET A 301 2.90 -11.09 9.54
CA MET A 301 3.55 -9.77 9.62
C MET A 301 2.76 -8.85 10.55
N PHE A 302 3.44 -8.01 11.32
CA PHE A 302 2.79 -6.91 12.05
C PHE A 302 3.64 -5.65 11.98
N ASN A 303 2.98 -4.50 11.98
CA ASN A 303 3.65 -3.20 11.97
C ASN A 303 4.22 -2.89 13.36
N VAL A 304 5.43 -2.34 13.39
CA VAL A 304 6.01 -1.74 14.59
C VAL A 304 5.70 -0.25 14.55
N LEU A 305 4.76 0.18 15.39
CA LEU A 305 4.31 1.56 15.45
C LEU A 305 5.14 2.36 16.48
N GLY A 306 5.22 3.66 16.26
CA GLY A 306 5.85 4.60 17.18
C GLY A 306 5.02 4.84 18.44
N GLU A 307 5.69 4.86 19.59
CA GLU A 307 5.15 5.27 20.90
C GLU A 307 5.87 6.55 21.36
N GLY A 308 5.14 7.60 21.76
CA GLY A 308 5.73 8.88 22.18
C GLY A 308 6.28 9.76 21.04
N TYR A 309 7.14 10.72 21.37
CA TYR A 309 7.68 11.72 20.45
C TYR A 309 9.21 11.82 20.53
N GLY A 310 9.86 12.39 19.51
CA GLY A 310 11.31 12.62 19.52
C GLY A 310 12.10 11.60 18.70
N ARG A 311 13.35 11.33 19.08
CA ARG A 311 14.26 10.44 18.36
C ARG A 311 13.92 8.97 18.65
N PRO A 312 14.03 8.08 17.64
CA PRO A 312 13.68 6.68 17.82
C PRO A 312 14.68 5.91 18.67
N LYS A 313 14.15 5.17 19.64
CA LYS A 313 14.85 4.10 20.37
C LYS A 313 14.11 2.79 20.17
N VAL A 314 14.81 1.78 19.65
CA VAL A 314 14.26 0.44 19.50
C VAL A 314 14.49 -0.36 20.78
N LEU A 315 13.42 -0.86 21.39
CA LEU A 315 13.45 -1.72 22.57
C LEU A 315 13.10 -3.16 22.18
N GLY A 316 13.57 -4.14 22.95
CA GLY A 316 13.22 -5.55 22.77
C GLY A 316 13.86 -6.25 21.57
N MET A 317 14.65 -5.56 20.73
CA MET A 317 15.28 -6.13 19.52
C MET A 317 16.01 -7.46 19.79
N LYS A 318 16.89 -7.50 20.81
CA LYS A 318 17.66 -8.71 21.15
C LYS A 318 16.76 -9.86 21.58
N GLU A 319 15.66 -9.58 22.26
CA GLU A 319 14.74 -10.61 22.73
C GLU A 319 13.82 -11.10 21.61
N ALA A 320 13.34 -10.19 20.76
CA ALA A 320 12.57 -10.52 19.56
C ALA A 320 13.35 -11.47 18.63
N LEU A 321 14.62 -11.17 18.36
CA LEU A 321 15.48 -11.96 17.48
C LEU A 321 15.93 -13.32 18.08
N ARG A 322 15.57 -13.64 19.34
CA ARG A 322 15.81 -14.98 19.90
C ARG A 322 14.83 -16.02 19.39
N TYR A 323 13.67 -15.60 18.88
CA TYR A 323 12.68 -16.50 18.35
C TYR A 323 13.06 -16.89 16.91
N PRO A 324 13.24 -18.19 16.62
CA PRO A 324 13.52 -18.64 15.25
C PRO A 324 12.41 -18.23 14.28
N GLY A 325 12.80 -17.83 13.08
CA GLY A 325 11.86 -17.37 12.04
C GLY A 325 11.37 -15.94 12.19
N VAL A 326 11.93 -15.15 13.12
CA VAL A 326 11.60 -13.72 13.28
C VAL A 326 12.58 -12.84 12.51
N TYR A 327 12.02 -12.00 11.64
CA TYR A 327 12.74 -11.01 10.84
C TYR A 327 12.24 -9.61 11.20
N VAL A 328 13.16 -8.71 11.54
CA VAL A 328 12.82 -7.36 11.98
C VAL A 328 13.33 -6.33 10.97
N HIS A 329 12.41 -5.50 10.48
CA HIS A 329 12.70 -4.41 9.54
C HIS A 329 12.44 -3.07 10.21
N ILE A 330 13.49 -2.32 10.52
CA ILE A 330 13.38 -0.94 11.04
C ILE A 330 13.69 0.05 9.91
N TYR A 331 12.77 0.99 9.69
CA TYR A 331 12.84 1.88 8.53
C TYR A 331 13.89 2.98 8.69
N GLY A 332 14.32 3.29 9.92
CA GLY A 332 15.30 4.35 10.16
C GLY A 332 14.71 5.75 10.04
N LYS A 333 13.40 5.91 10.28
CA LYS A 333 12.74 7.21 10.28
C LYS A 333 13.33 8.09 11.40
N PRO A 334 13.67 9.36 11.14
CA PRO A 334 14.44 10.18 12.10
C PRO A 334 13.62 10.63 13.32
N VAL A 335 12.29 10.53 13.27
CA VAL A 335 11.38 11.03 14.31
C VAL A 335 10.28 10.00 14.57
N VAL A 336 10.02 9.72 15.84
CA VAL A 336 8.87 8.94 16.32
C VAL A 336 7.67 9.87 16.51
N ARG A 337 6.49 9.38 16.13
CA ARG A 337 5.20 9.95 16.51
C ARG A 337 4.26 8.79 16.79
N PRO A 338 3.22 8.97 17.64
CA PRO A 338 2.23 7.95 17.89
C PRO A 338 1.66 7.41 16.57
N LEU A 339 1.54 6.09 16.48
CA LEU A 339 0.97 5.36 15.33
C LEU A 339 1.74 5.47 14.00
N ARG A 340 2.87 6.20 13.96
CA ARG A 340 3.73 6.22 12.77
C ARG A 340 4.31 4.82 12.55
N LYS A 341 4.17 4.26 11.34
CA LYS A 341 4.82 2.98 10.96
C LYS A 341 6.35 3.15 11.02
N MET A 342 7.01 2.62 12.05
CA MET A 342 8.46 2.74 12.29
C MET A 342 9.26 1.53 11.79
N GLY A 343 8.58 0.40 11.62
CA GLY A 343 9.12 -0.83 11.09
C GLY A 343 8.03 -1.87 10.87
N HIS A 344 8.43 -3.08 10.55
CA HIS A 344 7.58 -4.27 10.62
C HIS A 344 8.40 -5.45 11.11
N VAL A 345 7.69 -6.48 11.56
CA VAL A 345 8.26 -7.79 11.87
C VAL A 345 7.50 -8.82 11.07
N THR A 346 8.24 -9.75 10.47
CA THR A 346 7.69 -10.93 9.81
C THR A 346 8.12 -12.16 10.59
N VAL A 347 7.17 -13.04 10.86
CA VAL A 347 7.40 -14.32 11.53
C VAL A 347 7.02 -15.44 10.56
N VAL A 348 7.98 -16.25 10.17
CA VAL A 348 7.75 -17.39 9.28
C VAL A 348 7.77 -18.71 10.04
N ASN A 349 6.89 -19.63 9.68
CA ASN A 349 6.87 -20.99 10.20
C ASN A 349 6.10 -21.91 9.27
N LYS A 350 6.50 -23.18 9.15
CA LYS A 350 5.73 -24.19 8.39
C LYS A 350 4.32 -24.40 8.93
N ASP A 351 4.11 -24.11 10.21
CA ASP A 351 2.83 -24.12 10.89
C ASP A 351 2.37 -22.68 11.15
N LEU A 352 1.33 -22.23 10.45
CA LEU A 352 0.79 -20.88 10.55
C LEU A 352 0.32 -20.52 11.97
N GLY A 353 -0.20 -21.51 12.72
CA GLY A 353 -0.61 -21.31 14.11
C GLY A 353 0.57 -20.96 15.00
N LYS A 354 1.72 -21.62 14.79
CA LYS A 354 2.97 -21.30 15.50
C LYS A 354 3.54 -19.94 15.10
N ALA A 355 3.47 -19.58 13.81
CA ALA A 355 3.87 -18.24 13.36
C ALA A 355 3.05 -17.16 14.08
N LEU A 356 1.73 -17.36 14.20
CA LEU A 356 0.84 -16.43 14.90
C LEU A 356 1.15 -16.35 16.40
N GLU A 357 1.36 -17.48 17.08
CA GLU A 357 1.72 -17.50 18.50
C GLU A 357 3.02 -16.73 18.77
N VAL A 358 4.05 -16.95 17.93
CA VAL A 358 5.33 -16.24 18.03
C VAL A 358 5.14 -14.75 17.71
N ALA A 359 4.39 -14.40 16.66
CA ALA A 359 4.11 -13.01 16.32
C ALA A 359 3.43 -12.26 17.47
N GLN A 360 2.44 -12.87 18.14
CA GLN A 360 1.79 -12.29 19.32
C GLN A 360 2.76 -12.08 20.49
N LYS A 361 3.70 -13.00 20.72
CA LYS A 361 4.75 -12.84 21.74
C LYS A 361 5.70 -11.70 21.37
N VAL A 362 6.23 -11.69 20.15
CA VAL A 362 7.21 -10.70 19.69
C VAL A 362 6.62 -9.30 19.63
N LYS A 363 5.35 -9.16 19.25
CA LYS A 363 4.64 -7.88 19.23
C LYS A 363 4.59 -7.18 20.60
N ARG A 364 4.58 -7.95 21.70
CA ARG A 364 4.65 -7.41 23.07
C ARG A 364 6.06 -7.02 23.50
N ILE A 365 7.08 -7.54 22.80
CA ILE A 365 8.49 -7.38 23.14
C ILE A 365 9.10 -6.18 22.41
N ILE A 366 8.92 -6.11 21.09
CA ILE A 366 9.57 -5.09 20.26
C ILE A 366 8.75 -3.81 20.23
N LYS A 367 9.40 -2.67 20.52
CA LYS A 367 8.79 -1.35 20.53
C LYS A 367 9.73 -0.32 19.92
N VAL A 368 9.17 0.72 19.32
CA VAL A 368 9.92 1.92 18.94
C VAL A 368 9.36 3.09 19.73
N VAL A 369 10.14 3.57 20.69
CA VAL A 369 9.75 4.67 21.57
C VAL A 369 10.52 5.94 21.21
N GLY A 370 9.88 7.08 21.41
CA GLY A 370 10.52 8.39 21.41
C GLY A 370 11.33 8.64 22.68
N ASP A 371 12.34 9.51 22.60
CA ASP A 371 13.13 9.98 23.75
C ASP A 371 12.53 11.23 24.44
N ASP A 372 11.45 11.78 23.89
CA ASP A 372 10.64 12.86 24.47
C ASP A 372 9.31 12.26 25.01
N PRO A 373 9.05 12.37 26.34
CA PRO A 373 7.92 11.72 27.00
C PRO A 373 6.53 12.17 26.54
#